data_AF-A0A836T9L1-F1
#
_entry.id   AF-A0A836T9L1-F1
#
_cell.length_a   1.000
_cell.length_b   1.000
_cell.length_c   1.000
_cell.angle_alpha   90.00
_cell.angle_beta   90.00
_cell.angle_gamma   90.00
#
_symmetry.space_group_name_H-M   'P 1'
#
loop_
_entity.id
_entity.type
_entity.pdbx_description
1 polymer ?
#
loop_
_entity_poly.entity_id
_entity_poly.type
_entity_poly.pdbx_seq_one_letter_code
_entity_poly.pdbx_strand_id
1 'polypeptide(L)' 'MPPEAQKIMADGLQENPLVTLHNYPNDDHAFARVGGNHYNAASAQAANDRTLQLFPTNLS' A
#
# COMPACT_ATOMS: atom_id res chain seq x y z
N MET A 1 12.41 -1.29 -0.86
CA MET A 1 12.50 -1.26 0.63
C MET A 1 13.07 -2.58 1.14
N PRO A 2 14.13 -2.59 1.96
CA PRO A 2 14.69 -3.82 2.52
C PRO A 2 13.66 -4.60 3.36
N PRO A 3 13.69 -5.95 3.37
CA PRO A 3 12.74 -6.77 4.15
C PRO A 3 12.73 -6.47 5.65
N GLU A 4 13.89 -6.15 6.23
CA GLU A 4 14.02 -5.79 7.65
C GLU A 4 13.23 -4.53 8.01
N ALA A 5 13.30 -3.49 7.18
CA ALA A 5 12.53 -2.27 7.39
C ALA A 5 11.02 -2.52 7.29
N GLN A 6 10.58 -3.41 6.38
CA GLN A 6 9.18 -3.82 6.28
C GLN A 6 8.71 -4.55 7.54
N LYS A 7 9.55 -5.43 8.09
CA LYS A 7 9.28 -6.13 9.34
C LYS A 7 9.14 -5.18 10.52
N ILE A 8 10.05 -4.21 10.66
CA ILE A 8 9.99 -3.22 11.74
C ILE A 8 8.67 -2.43 11.70
N MET A 9 8.22 -2.02 10.50
CA MET A 9 6.93 -1.35 10.35
C MET A 9 5.75 -2.26 10.70
N ALA A 10 5.76 -3.51 10.23
CA ALA A 10 4.70 -4.47 10.51
C ALA A 10 4.60 -4.75 12.03
N ASP A 11 5.72 -5.09 12.68
CA ASP A 11 5.76 -5.39 14.11
C ASP A 11 5.32 -4.19 14.96
N GLY A 12 5.71 -2.96 14.56
CA GLY A 12 5.38 -1.73 15.29
C GLY A 12 3.94 -1.25 15.10
N LEU A 13 3.26 -1.66 14.03
CA LEU A 13 1.91 -1.19 13.69
C LEU A 13 0.83 -2.27 13.87
N GLN A 14 1.21 -3.54 14.10
CA GLN A 14 0.26 -4.68 14.14
C GLN A 14 -0.87 -4.54 15.17
N GLU A 15 -0.60 -3.91 16.32
CA GLU A 15 -1.60 -3.74 17.40
C GLU A 15 -2.43 -2.47 17.25
N ASN A 16 -2.19 -1.63 16.23
CA ASN A 16 -2.93 -0.38 16.04
C ASN A 16 -4.16 -0.62 15.15
N PRO A 17 -5.39 -0.58 15.69
CA PRO A 17 -6.60 -0.86 14.93
C PRO A 17 -6.93 0.23 13.89
N LEU A 18 -6.27 1.39 13.95
CA LEU A 18 -6.45 2.49 13.00
C LEU A 18 -5.50 2.39 11.79
N VAL A 19 -4.67 1.35 11.73
CA VAL A 19 -3.66 1.19 10.69
C VAL A 19 -3.90 -0.11 9.92
N THR A 20 -3.80 -0.04 8.59
CA THR A 20 -3.75 -1.22 7.73
C THR A 20 -2.54 -1.09 6.81
N LEU A 21 -1.68 -2.11 6.79
CA LEU A 21 -0.53 -2.17 5.90
C LEU A 21 -0.82 -3.11 4.72
N HIS A 22 -0.54 -2.64 3.51
CA HIS A 22 -0.65 -3.43 2.28
C HIS A 22 0.70 -3.50 1.58
N ASN A 23 1.20 -4.73 1.39
CA ASN A 23 2.47 -4.98 0.70
C ASN A 23 2.22 -5.43 -0.74
N TYR A 24 3.05 -4.95 -1.65
CA TYR A 24 3.04 -5.30 -3.07
C TYR A 24 4.40 -5.90 -3.43
N PRO A 25 4.58 -7.23 -3.24
CA PRO A 25 5.92 -7.84 -3.22
C PRO A 25 6.64 -7.83 -4.58
N ASN A 26 5.91 -7.65 -5.67
CA ASN A 26 6.45 -7.64 -7.03
C ASN A 26 6.63 -6.22 -7.59
N ASP A 27 6.38 -5.20 -6.76
CA ASP A 27 6.33 -3.81 -7.20
C ASP A 27 7.39 -2.97 -6.51
N ASP A 28 7.97 -2.04 -7.27
CA ASP A 28 8.94 -1.09 -6.77
C ASP A 28 8.31 0.29 -6.58
N HIS A 29 9.12 1.25 -6.15
CA HIS A 29 8.75 2.64 -6.02
C HIS A 29 8.05 3.16 -7.29
N ALA A 30 6.98 3.94 -7.07
CA ALA A 30 6.16 4.53 -8.11
C ALA A 30 5.40 3.54 -9.02
N PHE A 31 5.07 2.34 -8.54
CA PHE A 31 4.24 1.38 -9.31
C PHE A 31 2.86 1.89 -9.72
N ALA A 32 2.32 2.88 -8.99
CA ALA A 32 1.02 3.49 -9.28
C ALA A 32 1.07 4.63 -10.32
N ARG A 33 2.27 5.06 -10.75
CA ARG A 33 2.41 6.13 -11.74
C ARG A 33 2.23 5.57 -13.15
N VAL A 34 1.09 5.85 -13.77
CA VAL A 34 0.78 5.46 -15.15
C VAL A 34 1.90 5.91 -16.11
N GLY A 35 2.38 4.99 -16.93
CA GLY A 35 3.45 5.24 -17.91
C GLY A 35 4.87 5.35 -17.31
N GLY A 36 5.03 5.14 -16.01
CA GLY A 36 6.35 5.07 -15.36
C GLY A 36 7.07 3.73 -15.58
N ASN A 37 8.39 3.72 -15.36
CA ASN A 37 9.23 2.54 -15.56
C ASN A 37 8.85 1.33 -14.69
N HIS A 38 8.21 1.57 -13.55
CA HIS A 38 7.76 0.54 -12.61
C HIS A 38 6.24 0.35 -12.62
N TYR A 39 5.53 0.95 -13.58
CA TYR A 39 4.08 0.92 -13.61
C TYR A 39 3.55 -0.53 -13.66
N ASN A 40 2.73 -0.88 -12.68
CA ASN A 40 2.00 -2.13 -12.64
C ASN A 40 0.51 -1.83 -12.54
N ALA A 41 -0.22 -2.06 -13.62
CA ALA A 41 -1.64 -1.74 -13.69
C ALA A 41 -2.49 -2.46 -12.64
N ALA A 42 -2.20 -3.74 -12.37
CA ALA A 42 -2.98 -4.53 -11.41
C ALA A 42 -2.76 -4.05 -9.97
N SER A 43 -1.50 -3.83 -9.59
CA SER A 43 -1.17 -3.33 -8.25
C SER A 43 -1.62 -1.88 -8.06
N ALA A 44 -1.48 -1.03 -9.08
CA ALA A 44 -1.98 0.34 -9.08
C ALA A 44 -3.51 0.37 -8.86
N GLN A 45 -4.25 -0.47 -9.59
CA GLN A 45 -5.69 -0.59 -9.44
C GLN A 45 -6.06 -1.02 -8.01
N ALA A 46 -5.44 -2.09 -7.50
CA ALA A 46 -5.72 -2.60 -6.16
C ALA A 46 -5.39 -1.59 -5.05
N ALA A 47 -4.31 -0.81 -5.20
CA ALA A 47 -3.96 0.26 -4.28
C ALA A 47 -4.99 1.40 -4.31
N ASN A 48 -5.36 1.85 -5.51
CA ASN A 48 -6.32 2.93 -5.69
C ASN A 48 -7.72 2.56 -5.17
N ASP A 49 -8.17 1.34 -5.40
CA ASP A 49 -9.48 0.86 -4.92
C ASP A 49 -9.56 0.89 -3.39
N ARG A 50 -8.49 0.46 -2.70
CA ARG A 50 -8.41 0.54 -1.23
C ARG A 50 -8.43 1.98 -0.74
N THR A 51 -7.72 2.88 -1.41
CA THR A 51 -7.75 4.31 -1.09
C THR A 51 -9.15 4.89 -1.25
N LEU A 52 -9.85 4.57 -2.35
CA LEU A 52 -11.22 5.04 -2.58
C LEU A 52 -12.21 4.49 -1.53
N GLN A 53 -12.04 3.25 -1.09
CA GLN A 53 -12.88 2.62 -0.06
C GLN A 53 -12.62 3.16 1.36
N LEU A 54 -11.41 3.65 1.63
CA LEU A 54 -11.04 4.18 2.95
C LEU A 54 -11.87 5.41 3.32
N PHE A 55 -12.10 6.33 2.38
CA PHE A 55 -12.79 7.59 2.63
C PHE A 55 -14.24 7.42 3.13
N PRO A 56 -15.15 6.73 2.42
CA PRO A 56 -16.53 6.57 2.89
C PRO A 56 -16.63 5.75 4.19
N THR A 57 -15.63 4.93 4.50
CA THR A 57 -15.58 4.15 5.75
C THR A 57 -15.22 5.02 6.97
N ASN A 58 -14.51 6.14 6.76
CA ASN A 58 -13.89 6.89 7.86
C ASN A 58 -14.21 8.39 7.88
N LEU A 59 -14.78 8.94 6.81
CA LEU A 59 -15.14 10.36 6.70
C LEU A 59 -16.64 10.46 6.35
N SER A 60 -17.45 10.81 7.36
CA SER A 60 -18.89 11.04 7.25
C SER A 60 -19.26 12.47 7.60
#